data_AF-A0A6P0YG62-F1
#
_entry.id   AF-A0A6P0YG62-F1
#
_cell.length_a   1.000
_cell.length_b   1.000
_cell.length_c   1.000
_cell.angle_alpha   90.00
_cell.angle_beta   90.00
_cell.angle_gamma   90.00
#
_symmetry.space_group_name_H-M   'P 1'
#
loop_
_entity.id
_entity.type
_entity.pdbx_description
1 polymer ?
#
loop_
_entity_poly.entity_id
_entity_poly.type
_entity_poly.pdbx_seq_one_letter_code
_entity_poly.pdbx_strand_id
1 'polypeptide(L)' 'EGVQCIGRVGEGMGLAIKVNDGAKRAKYAVAIHLLTQMGWISPTIAETLGENYMSLSNVKRLEVIGEMCMV' A
#
# COMPACT_ATOMS: atom_id res chain seq x y z
N GLU A 1 -12.91 -6.45 -6.50
CA GLU A 1 -13.07 -7.22 -5.25
C GLU A 1 -12.50 -6.58 -3.97
N GLY A 2 -11.81 -5.44 -4.01
CA GLY A 2 -11.45 -4.74 -2.76
C GLY A 2 -10.42 -5.41 -1.86
N VAL A 3 -9.81 -6.53 -2.28
CA VAL A 3 -8.73 -7.20 -1.54
C VAL A 3 -7.39 -7.04 -2.28
N GLN A 4 -6.30 -6.87 -1.52
CA GLN A 4 -4.92 -6.94 -1.98
C GLN A 4 -4.14 -7.88 -1.06
N CYS A 5 -3.49 -8.89 -1.62
CA CYS A 5 -2.65 -9.83 -0.88
C CYS A 5 -1.19 -9.67 -1.33
N ILE A 6 -0.25 -9.72 -0.39
CA ILE A 6 1.18 -9.56 -0.63
C ILE A 6 1.91 -10.59 0.23
N GLY A 7 2.81 -11.37 -0.38
CA GLY A 7 3.65 -12.33 0.34
C GLY A 7 5.09 -11.83 0.40
N ARG A 8 5.75 -12.01 1.54
CA ARG A 8 7.19 -11.82 1.66
C ARG A 8 7.90 -13.14 1.45
N VAL A 9 8.35 -13.35 0.21
CA VAL A 9 8.95 -14.61 -0.25
C VAL A 9 10.20 -14.92 0.58
N GLY A 10 10.31 -16.16 1.06
CA GLY A 10 11.44 -16.62 1.88
C GLY A 10 11.31 -16.33 3.37
N GLU A 11 10.35 -15.51 3.81
CA GLU A 11 10.16 -15.15 5.22
C GLU A 11 8.89 -15.75 5.84
N GLY A 12 8.07 -16.43 5.04
CA GLY A 12 6.85 -17.08 5.53
C GLY A 12 5.76 -16.11 6.01
N MET A 13 5.88 -14.82 5.68
CA MET A 13 4.93 -13.78 6.07
C MET A 13 4.02 -13.37 4.91
N GLY A 14 2.80 -12.94 5.23
CA GLY A 14 1.85 -12.40 4.27
C GLY A 14 1.02 -11.25 4.86
N LEU A 15 0.60 -10.34 3.99
CA LEU A 15 -0.27 -9.20 4.29
C LEU A 15 -1.53 -9.30 3.42
N ALA A 16 -2.70 -9.20 4.04
CA ALA A 16 -3.97 -9.09 3.34
C ALA A 16 -4.64 -7.75 3.72
N ILE A 17 -4.98 -6.96 2.70
CA ILE A 17 -5.60 -5.64 2.85
C ILE A 17 -7.01 -5.72 2.29
N LYS A 18 -8.01 -5.41 3.13
CA LYS A 18 -9.40 -5.23 2.70
C LYS A 18 -9.71 -3.74 2.62
N VAL A 19 -10.19 -3.32 1.47
CA VAL A 19 -10.76 -2.00 1.22
C VAL A 19 -12.27 -2.11 1.21
N ASN A 20 -12.92 -1.33 2.07
CA ASN A 20 -14.35 -1.43 2.34
C ASN A 20 -15.22 -1.11 1.12
N ASP A 21 -14.90 -0.03 0.39
CA ASP A 21 -15.63 0.40 -0.81
C ASP A 21 -15.12 -0.29 -2.10
N GLY A 22 -14.13 -1.17 -1.97
CA GLY A 22 -13.53 -1.86 -3.09
C GLY A 22 -12.65 -1.02 -4.01
N ALA A 23 -12.35 0.24 -3.67
CA ALA A 23 -11.63 1.16 -4.53
C ALA A 23 -10.22 0.66 -4.90
N LYS A 24 -9.95 0.50 -6.20
CA LYS A 24 -8.64 0.04 -6.71
C LYS A 24 -7.48 0.95 -6.26
N ARG A 25 -7.67 2.27 -6.28
CA ARG A 25 -6.69 3.27 -5.86
C ARG A 25 -6.29 3.14 -4.38
N ALA A 26 -7.26 2.85 -3.51
CA ALA A 26 -7.01 2.72 -2.08
C ALA A 26 -6.16 1.48 -1.78
N LYS A 27 -6.37 0.38 -2.50
CA LYS A 27 -5.59 -0.85 -2.32
C LYS A 27 -4.10 -0.65 -2.53
N TYR A 28 -3.70 0.06 -3.59
CA TYR A 28 -2.29 0.31 -3.86
C TYR A 28 -1.69 1.31 -2.89
N ALA A 29 -2.39 2.41 -2.61
CA ALA A 29 -1.89 3.43 -1.70
C ALA A 29 -1.67 2.88 -0.28
N VAL A 30 -2.62 2.09 0.25
CA VAL A 30 -2.48 1.43 1.55
C VAL A 30 -1.40 0.34 1.53
N ALA A 31 -1.28 -0.41 0.43
CA ALA A 31 -0.20 -1.41 0.30
C ALA A 31 1.19 -0.79 0.38
N ILE A 32 1.44 0.29 -0.38
CA ILE A 32 2.73 1.00 -0.36
C ILE A 32 3.00 1.52 1.05
N HIS A 33 2.03 2.21 1.65
CA HIS A 33 2.15 2.77 3.00
C HIS A 33 2.52 1.72 4.06
N LEU A 34 1.82 0.57 4.07
CA LEU A 34 2.08 -0.50 5.03
C LEU A 34 3.41 -1.20 4.78
N LEU A 35 3.76 -1.48 3.52
CA LEU A 35 5.05 -2.10 3.18
C LEU A 35 6.23 -1.21 3.59
N THR A 36 6.09 0.11 3.45
CA THR A 36 7.07 1.08 3.94
C THR A 36 7.18 1.05 5.46
N GLN A 37 6.06 1.11 6.19
CA GLN A 37 6.06 1.08 7.67
C GLN A 37 6.64 -0.22 8.23
N MET A 38 6.43 -1.36 7.57
CA MET A 38 7.01 -2.64 7.95
C MET A 38 8.48 -2.82 7.54
N GLY A 39 9.03 -1.92 6.73
CA GLY A 39 10.37 -2.08 6.14
C GLY A 39 10.46 -3.27 5.17
N TRP A 40 9.36 -3.65 4.52
CA TRP A 40 9.36 -4.72 3.49
C TRP A 40 9.86 -4.22 2.13
N ILE A 41 9.83 -2.91 1.92
CA ILE A 41 10.40 -2.23 0.76
C ILE A 41 11.26 -1.06 1.23
N SER A 42 12.27 -0.69 0.45
CA SER A 42 13.09 0.48 0.73
C SER A 42 12.31 1.78 0.44
N PRO A 43 12.71 2.92 1.03
CA PRO A 43 12.11 4.22 0.73
C PRO A 43 12.13 4.56 -0.77
N THR A 44 13.23 4.25 -1.47
CA THR A 44 13.34 4.47 -2.93
C THR A 44 12.33 3.66 -3.75
N ILE A 45 12.07 2.40 -3.35
CA ILE A 45 11.03 1.59 -3.98
C ILE A 45 9.64 2.16 -3.68
N ALA A 46 9.41 2.62 -2.45
CA ALA A 46 8.14 3.25 -2.06
C ALA A 46 7.85 4.51 -2.89
N GLU A 47 8.85 5.38 -3.10
CA GLU A 47 8.74 6.56 -3.96
C GLU A 47 8.39 6.18 -5.40
N THR A 48 9.13 5.22 -5.97
CA THR A 48 8.89 4.74 -7.35
C THR A 48 7.49 4.16 -7.51
N LEU A 49 7.00 3.39 -6.54
CA LEU A 49 5.64 2.86 -6.56
C LEU A 49 4.61 3.98 -6.35
N GLY A 50 4.90 4.97 -5.52
CA GLY A 50 4.06 6.15 -5.30
C GLY A 50 3.80 6.92 -6.59
N GLU A 51 4.85 7.21 -7.36
CA GLU A 51 4.73 7.90 -8.66
C GLU A 51 3.81 7.15 -9.64
N ASN A 52 3.93 5.82 -9.68
CA ASN A 52 3.19 4.98 -10.62
C ASN A 52 1.73 4.70 -10.20
N TYR A 53 1.44 4.62 -8.90
CA TYR A 53 0.15 4.13 -8.41
C TYR A 53 -0.64 5.11 -7.56
N MET A 54 -0.03 6.20 -7.07
CA MET A 54 -0.71 7.21 -6.26
C MET A 54 -1.03 8.50 -7.03
N SER A 55 -0.46 8.68 -8.23
CA SER A 55 -0.84 9.75 -9.16
C SER A 55 -2.10 9.36 -9.94
N LEU A 56 -3.22 10.06 -9.66
CA LEU A 56 -4.52 9.76 -10.30
C LEU A 56 -4.80 10.66 -11.52
N SER A 57 -4.52 11.95 -11.37
CA SER A 57 -4.53 12.98 -12.42
C SER A 57 -3.97 14.29 -11.85
N ASN A 58 -3.73 15.27 -12.71
CA ASN A 58 -3.29 16.62 -12.33
C ASN A 58 -4.26 17.41 -11.43
N VAL A 59 -5.49 16.92 -11.21
CA VAL A 59 -6.54 17.59 -10.42
C VAL A 59 -7.03 16.75 -9.25
N LYS A 60 -6.42 15.59 -8.98
CA LYS A 60 -6.82 14.68 -7.91
C LYS A 60 -5.64 14.39 -7.00
N ARG A 61 -5.85 14.55 -5.69
CA ARG A 61 -4.90 14.18 -4.65
C ARG A 61 -5.36 12.91 -3.95
N LEU A 62 -4.42 12.00 -3.68
CA LEU A 62 -4.64 10.80 -2.89
C LEU A 62 -3.70 10.85 -1.68
N GLU A 63 -4.27 10.72 -0.48
CA GLU A 63 -3.52 10.70 0.77
C GLU A 63 -3.88 9.45 1.56
N VAL A 64 -2.90 8.93 2.28
CA VAL A 64 -3.05 7.82 3.23
C VAL A 64 -2.65 8.36 4.59
N ILE A 65 -3.54 8.22 5.57
CA ILE A 65 -3.34 8.72 6.93
C ILE A 65 -3.56 7.55 7.89
N GLY A 66 -2.65 7.41 8.84
CA GLY A 66 -2.69 6.38 9.87
C GLY A 66 -1.39 5.59 9.98
N GLU A 67 -1.29 4.81 11.03
CA GLU A 67 -0.14 3.97 11.32
C GLU A 67 -0.60 2.54 11.61
N MET A 68 0.23 1.58 11.21
CA MET A 68 0.02 0.20 11.58
C MET A 68 0.42 0.00 13.04
N CYS A 69 -0.51 -0.57 13.82
CA CYS A 69 -0.26 -1.00 15.19
C CYS A 69 -0.42 -2.51 15.27
N MET A 70 0.56 -3.18 15.87
CA MET A 70 0.45 -4.59 16.26
C MET A 70 0.06 -4.63 17.73
N VAL A 71 -1.05 -5.30 18.03
CA VAL A 71 -1.53 -5.53 19.41
C VAL A 71 -1.14 -6.94 19.83
#